data_AF-A0A2G0X9F0-F1
#
_entry.id   AF-A0A2G0X9F0-F1
#
_cell.length_a   1.000
_cell.length_b   1.000
_cell.length_c   1.000
_cell.angle_alpha   90.00
_cell.angle_beta   90.00
_cell.angle_gamma   90.00
#
_symmetry.space_group_name_H-M   'P 1'
#
loop_
_entity.id
_entity.type
_entity.pdbx_description
1 polymer ?
#
loop_
_entity_poly.entity_id
_entity_poly.type
_entity_poly.pdbx_seq_one_letter_code
_entity_poly.pdbx_strand_id
1 'polypeptide(L)' 'MSARLTIVTYNNEQEIVIPSQAIEPDMTVAYREAMDKPVERVKVTTGQSTAQGVEVFGLKPGLVKISK' A
#
# COMPACT_ATOMS: atom_id res chain seq x y z
N MET A 1 -15.36 -17.55 33.86
CA MET A 1 -15.93 -17.40 32.50
C MET A 1 -15.21 -16.25 31.81
N SER A 2 -14.80 -16.42 30.56
CA SER A 2 -14.19 -15.36 29.75
C SER A 2 -14.88 -15.31 28.39
N ALA A 3 -14.90 -14.12 27.80
CA ALA A 3 -15.36 -13.89 26.43
C ALA A 3 -14.24 -13.17 25.68
N ARG A 4 -14.16 -13.40 24.36
CA ARG A 4 -13.24 -12.68 23.49
C ARG A 4 -14.00 -11.53 22.83
N LEU A 5 -13.65 -10.30 23.19
CA LEU A 5 -14.13 -9.10 22.50
C LEU A 5 -13.16 -8.77 21.36
N THR A 6 -13.69 -8.53 20.16
CA THR A 6 -12.93 -8.00 19.02
C THR A 6 -13.59 -6.70 18.57
N ILE A 7 -12.80 -5.62 18.52
CA ILE A 7 -13.26 -4.29 18.10
C ILE A 7 -12.53 -3.95 16.82
N VAL A 8 -13.28 -3.64 15.76
CA VAL A 8 -12.72 -3.12 14.51
C VAL A 8 -12.59 -1.61 14.67
N THR A 9 -11.36 -1.12 14.79
CA THR A 9 -11.06 0.31 15.01
C THR A 9 -10.78 1.06 13.71
N TYR A 10 -10.61 0.34 12.60
CA TYR A 10 -10.31 0.89 11.29
C TYR A 10 -10.89 0.00 10.19
N ASN A 11 -11.57 0.59 9.23
CA ASN A 11 -12.01 -0.06 8.00
C ASN A 11 -11.98 0.98 6.88
N ASN A 12 -11.27 0.67 5.79
CA ASN A 12 -11.26 1.47 4.58
C ASN A 12 -11.51 0.56 3.38
N GLU A 13 -12.69 0.66 2.78
CA GLU A 13 -13.12 -0.23 1.68
C GLU A 13 -12.37 0.02 0.37
N GLN A 14 -11.69 1.16 0.25
CA GLN A 14 -10.97 1.58 -0.95
C GLN A 14 -9.46 1.68 -0.70
N GLU A 15 -8.95 1.01 0.33
CA GLU A 15 -7.53 1.01 0.63
C GLU A 15 -6.71 0.36 -0.49
N ILE A 16 -5.53 0.93 -0.75
CA ILE A 16 -4.52 0.32 -1.60
C ILE A 16 -3.39 -0.10 -0.67
N VAL A 17 -3.20 -1.41 -0.51
CA VAL A 17 -2.11 -1.99 0.27
C VAL A 17 -1.03 -2.50 -0.67
N ILE A 18 0.21 -2.05 -0.47
CA ILE A 18 1.38 -2.51 -1.24
C ILE A 18 2.43 -3.14 -0.33
N PRO A 19 3.30 -4.03 -0.84
CA PRO A 19 4.44 -4.52 -0.08
C PRO A 19 5.31 -3.37 0.39
N SER A 20 5.74 -3.39 1.66
CA SER A 20 6.58 -2.33 2.22
C SER A 20 7.90 -2.16 1.46
N GLN A 21 8.40 -3.24 0.86
CA GLN A 21 9.61 -3.25 0.04
C GLN A 21 9.47 -2.50 -1.30
N ALA A 22 8.25 -2.14 -1.71
CA ALA A 22 8.02 -1.28 -2.87
C ALA A 22 8.11 0.23 -2.53
N ILE A 23 8.18 0.58 -1.25
CA ILE A 23 8.27 1.97 -0.79
C ILE A 23 9.75 2.32 -0.60
N GLU A 24 10.23 3.26 -1.42
CA GLU A 24 11.59 3.78 -1.31
C GLU A 24 11.74 4.71 -0.08
N PRO A 25 12.96 4.93 0.44
CA PRO A 25 13.19 5.77 1.62
C PRO A 25 12.71 7.23 1.49
N ASP A 26 12.55 7.72 0.26
CA ASP A 26 12.04 9.07 -0.05
C ASP A 26 10.50 9.12 -0.14
N MET A 27 9.82 8.04 0.28
CA MET A 27 8.35 7.87 0.21
C MET A 27 7.82 7.89 -1.22
N THR A 28 8.61 7.38 -2.16
CA THR A 28 8.18 7.19 -3.54
C THR A 28 8.04 5.71 -3.90
N VAL A 29 7.22 5.44 -4.90
CA VAL A 29 6.95 4.10 -5.41
C VAL A 29 7.15 4.12 -6.93
N ALA A 30 7.84 3.12 -7.45
CA ALA A 30 7.95 2.88 -8.88
C ALA A 30 6.66 2.20 -9.38
N TYR A 31 5.76 2.99 -9.96
CA TYR A 31 4.41 2.62 -10.38
C TYR A 31 4.29 2.55 -11.90
N ARG A 32 3.42 1.68 -12.41
CA ARG A 32 2.90 1.74 -13.79
C ARG A 32 1.43 1.33 -13.80
N GLU A 33 0.65 1.91 -14.70
CA GLU A 33 -0.77 1.57 -14.84
C GLU A 33 -0.99 0.16 -15.39
N ALA A 34 -0.21 -0.22 -16.41
CA ALA A 34 -0.24 -1.54 -17.04
C ALA A 34 1.15 -1.95 -17.55
N MET A 35 1.34 -3.21 -17.94
CA MET A 35 2.66 -3.74 -18.31
C MET A 35 3.31 -3.04 -19.51
N ASP A 36 2.50 -2.53 -20.43
CA ASP A 36 2.88 -1.78 -21.63
C ASP A 36 3.12 -0.28 -21.38
N LYS A 37 2.83 0.20 -20.16
CA LYS A 37 3.00 1.60 -19.77
C LYS A 37 4.36 1.84 -19.13
N PRO A 38 4.91 3.06 -19.26
CA PRO A 38 6.15 3.44 -18.61
C PRO A 38 6.02 3.39 -17.08
N VAL A 39 7.17 3.27 -16.41
CA VAL A 39 7.26 3.40 -14.96
C VAL A 39 7.38 4.87 -14.58
N GLU A 40 6.61 5.28 -13.60
CA GLU A 40 6.62 6.60 -12.99
C GLU A 40 7.01 6.49 -11.51
N ARG A 41 7.75 7.47 -10.99
CA ARG A 41 7.97 7.60 -9.55
C ARG A 41 6.85 8.45 -8.97
N VAL A 42 6.00 7.83 -8.17
CA VAL A 42 4.86 8.48 -7.53
C VAL A 42 5.16 8.64 -6.04
N LYS A 43 5.02 9.86 -5.51
CA LYS A 43 5.11 10.12 -4.08
C LYS A 43 3.82 9.66 -3.40
N VAL A 44 3.95 8.89 -2.33
CA VAL A 44 2.81 8.34 -1.58
C VAL A 44 2.87 8.76 -0.12
N THR A 45 1.72 8.67 0.54
CA THR A 45 1.61 8.79 2.00
C THR A 45 1.19 7.44 2.55
N THR A 46 1.78 6.98 3.65
CA THR A 46 1.45 5.69 4.26
C THR A 46 0.33 5.82 5.29
N GLY A 47 -0.56 4.83 5.32
CA GLY A 47 -1.60 4.63 6.32
C GLY A 47 -1.26 3.51 7.30
N GLN A 48 -2.23 2.63 7.56
CA GLN A 48 -2.03 1.51 8.48
C GLN A 48 -1.14 0.41 7.89
N SER A 49 -0.38 -0.24 8.76
CA SER A 49 0.35 -1.46 8.41
C SER A 49 -0.52 -2.68 8.67
N THR A 50 -0.51 -3.60 7.72
CA THR A 50 -1.28 -4.85 7.74
C THR A 50 -0.34 -6.04 7.63
N ALA A 51 -0.86 -7.26 7.76
CA ALA A 51 -0.05 -8.46 7.54
C ALA A 51 0.41 -8.60 6.07
N GLN A 52 -0.31 -7.96 5.14
CA GLN A 52 -0.10 -8.04 3.70
C GLN A 52 0.81 -6.95 3.16
N GLY A 53 0.96 -5.84 3.88
CA GLY A 53 1.75 -4.69 3.45
C GLY A 53 1.35 -3.41 4.16
N VAL A 54 1.64 -2.27 3.52
CA VAL A 54 1.33 -0.94 4.06
C VAL A 54 0.29 -0.28 3.16
N GLU A 55 -0.76 0.25 3.79
CA GLU A 55 -1.73 1.10 3.10
C GLU A 55 -1.05 2.36 2.57
N VAL A 56 -1.36 2.73 1.33
CA VAL A 56 -0.81 3.92 0.67
C VAL A 56 -1.91 4.77 0.06
N PHE A 57 -1.71 6.10 0.13
CA PHE A 57 -2.57 7.11 -0.47
C PHE A 57 -1.83 7.84 -1.59
N GLY A 58 -2.60 8.36 -2.55
CA GLY A 58 -2.07 9.07 -3.73
C GLY A 58 -1.63 8.14 -4.86
N LEU A 59 -1.85 6.83 -4.72
CA LEU A 59 -1.61 5.84 -5.75
C LEU A 59 -2.92 5.44 -6.45
N LYS A 60 -2.86 5.16 -7.75
CA LYS A 60 -3.98 4.58 -8.50
C LYS A 60 -3.82 3.06 -8.59
N PRO A 61 -4.89 2.29 -8.84
CA PRO A 61 -4.77 0.86 -9.12
C PRO A 61 -3.82 0.61 -10.30
N GLY A 62 -2.90 -0.33 -10.13
CA GLY A 62 -1.91 -0.68 -11.14
C GLY A 62 -0.81 -1.58 -10.56
N LEU A 63 0.38 -1.50 -11.13
CA LEU A 63 1.52 -2.34 -10.78
C LEU A 63 2.60 -1.52 -10.09
N VAL A 64 3.16 -2.07 -9.03
CA VAL A 64 4.32 -1.49 -8.33
C VAL A 64 5.52 -2.41 -8.45
N LYS A 65 6.71 -1.84 -8.59
CA LYS A 65 7.95 -2.60 -8.57
C LYS A 65 8.36 -2.84 -7.11
N ILE A 66 8.63 -4.10 -6.78
CA ILE A 66 9.21 -4.46 -5.49
C ILE A 66 10.73 -4.34 -5.61
N SER A 67 11.31 -3.46 -4.79
CA SER A 67 12.76 -3.35 -4.62
C SER A 67 13.20 -4.47 -3.68
N LYS A 68 14.26 -5.21 -4.05
CA LYS A 68 14.72 -6.39 -3.31
C LYS A 68 15.43 -6.00 -2.02
#